data_AF-A0A1C5DF02-F1
#
_entry.id   AF-A0A1C5DF02-F1
#
_cell.length_a   1.000
_cell.length_b   1.000
_cell.length_c   1.000
_cell.angle_alpha   90.00
_cell.angle_beta   90.00
_cell.angle_gamma   90.00
#
_symmetry.space_group_name_H-M   'P 1'
#
loop_
_entity.id
_entity.type
_entity.pdbx_description
1 polymer ?
#
loop_
_entity_poly.entity_id
_entity_poly.type
_entity_poly.pdbx_seq_one_letter_code
_entity_poly.pdbx_strand_id
1 'polypeptide(L)'
;MPASSHPSDRDVYMAGSVLWHLERLEPGTRVVLAAHNAHIQKSPISFNGHLTGLPMGQHLHRVLGDEYFALGLTSITGHTADMRRDENTRFGFTIDNTPLEPPEPGSIEAAFADAESGLSIADLRQARQDARGNAGLASGPDRIRIQGAYMHTPVIEAFDALLNSPTSTVADDLEIA
;
A
#
# COMPACT_ATOMS: atom_id res chain seq x y z
N MET A 1 -10.04 32.34 3.97
CA MET A 1 -8.93 31.43 3.60
C MET A 1 -9.53 30.04 3.51
N PRO A 2 -9.55 29.36 2.35
CA PRO A 2 -9.90 27.95 2.37
C PRO A 2 -8.79 27.22 3.11
N ALA A 3 -9.14 26.43 4.12
CA ALA A 3 -8.18 25.58 4.81
C ALA A 3 -7.62 24.60 3.77
N SER A 4 -6.34 24.70 3.48
CA SER A 4 -5.62 23.64 2.77
C SER A 4 -5.66 22.41 3.68
N SER A 5 -6.56 21.47 3.42
CA SER A 5 -6.57 20.20 4.16
C SER A 5 -5.22 19.53 3.94
N HIS A 6 -4.53 19.19 5.04
CA HIS A 6 -3.32 18.39 4.92
C HIS A 6 -3.70 17.03 4.31
N PRO A 7 -2.83 16.41 3.48
CA PRO A 7 -3.11 15.07 2.92
C PRO A 7 -3.47 14.04 3.98
N SER A 8 -2.98 14.21 5.22
CA SER A 8 -3.33 13.38 6.38
C SER A 8 -4.79 13.48 6.83
N ASP A 9 -5.48 14.60 6.58
CA ASP A 9 -6.83 14.81 7.10
C ASP A 9 -7.81 13.78 6.52
N ARG A 10 -7.66 13.48 5.23
CA ARG A 10 -8.46 12.45 4.55
C ARG A 10 -8.28 11.07 5.22
N ASP A 11 -7.05 10.67 5.46
CA ASP A 11 -6.74 9.36 6.05
C ASP A 11 -7.20 9.25 7.52
N VAL A 12 -7.20 10.35 8.28
CA VAL A 12 -7.80 10.42 9.61
C VAL A 12 -9.31 10.15 9.56
N TYR A 13 -10.04 10.81 8.64
CA TYR A 13 -11.48 10.59 8.50
C TYR A 13 -11.83 9.20 7.95
N MET A 14 -11.00 8.63 7.08
CA MET A 14 -11.15 7.25 6.63
C MET A 14 -10.99 6.27 7.80
N ALA A 15 -9.96 6.44 8.64
CA ALA A 15 -9.76 5.62 9.83
C ALA A 15 -10.91 5.79 10.84
N GLY A 16 -11.33 7.03 11.07
CA GLY A 16 -12.46 7.34 11.95
C GLY A 16 -13.77 6.68 11.51
N SER A 17 -14.04 6.66 10.20
CA SER A 17 -15.22 5.99 9.65
C SER A 17 -15.21 4.48 9.93
N VAL A 18 -14.06 3.82 9.73
CA VAL A 18 -13.90 2.38 9.99
C VAL A 18 -14.12 2.08 11.48
N LEU A 19 -13.48 2.85 12.36
CA LEU A 19 -13.62 2.67 13.82
C LEU A 19 -15.06 2.92 14.28
N TRP A 20 -15.72 3.94 13.74
CA TRP A 20 -17.13 4.24 14.03
C TRP A 20 -18.05 3.07 13.69
N HIS A 21 -17.80 2.38 12.57
CA HIS A 21 -18.54 1.18 12.20
C HIS A 21 -18.23 0.02 13.15
N LEU A 22 -16.96 -0.25 13.44
CA LEU A 22 -16.55 -1.34 14.35
C LEU A 22 -17.15 -1.19 15.75
N GLU A 23 -17.25 0.03 16.28
CA GLU A 23 -17.91 0.32 17.57
C GLU A 23 -19.41 -0.05 17.62
N ARG A 24 -20.06 -0.17 16.45
CA ARG A 24 -21.50 -0.39 16.32
C ARG A 24 -21.85 -1.77 15.78
N LEU A 25 -20.85 -2.55 15.41
CA LEU A 25 -21.01 -3.93 14.98
C LEU A 25 -20.95 -4.85 16.21
N GLU A 26 -21.52 -6.05 16.06
CA GLU A 26 -21.48 -7.05 17.13
C GLU A 26 -20.03 -7.40 17.50
N PRO A 27 -19.74 -7.65 18.80
CA PRO A 27 -18.42 -8.07 19.23
C PRO A 27 -17.88 -9.26 18.43
N GLY A 28 -16.63 -9.17 17.99
CA GLY A 28 -15.99 -10.20 17.17
C GLY A 28 -16.24 -10.08 15.66
N THR A 29 -17.00 -9.07 15.20
CA THR A 29 -17.15 -8.77 13.77
C THR A 29 -15.79 -8.46 13.14
N ARG A 30 -15.51 -9.07 11.98
CA ARG A 30 -14.31 -8.83 11.18
C ARG A 30 -14.68 -8.05 9.93
N VAL A 31 -13.85 -7.08 9.57
CA VAL A 31 -14.04 -6.22 8.39
C VAL A 31 -12.86 -6.41 7.45
N VAL A 32 -13.15 -6.57 6.16
CA VAL A 32 -12.14 -6.47 5.09
C VAL A 32 -12.32 -5.12 4.41
N LEU A 33 -11.29 -4.29 4.44
CA LEU A 33 -11.29 -2.95 3.87
C LEU A 33 -10.40 -2.93 2.61
N ALA A 34 -11.03 -2.81 1.44
CA ALA A 34 -10.31 -2.62 0.19
C ALA A 34 -9.94 -1.14 0.02
N ALA A 35 -8.65 -0.82 0.11
CA ALA A 35 -8.11 0.49 -0.16
C ALA A 35 -6.69 0.36 -0.73
N HIS A 36 -6.21 1.43 -1.38
CA HIS A 36 -4.89 1.45 -1.97
C HIS A 36 -3.78 1.21 -0.92
N ASN A 37 -2.69 0.54 -1.29
CA ASN A 37 -1.52 0.26 -0.41
C ASN A 37 -1.05 1.49 0.39
N ALA A 38 -1.03 2.65 -0.27
CA ALA A 38 -0.69 3.94 0.34
C ALA A 38 -1.53 4.24 1.59
N HIS A 39 -2.81 3.89 1.61
CA HIS A 39 -3.71 4.15 2.73
C HIS A 39 -3.68 3.06 3.80
N ILE A 40 -3.45 1.80 3.44
CA ILE A 40 -3.52 0.68 4.40
C ILE A 40 -2.19 0.40 5.11
N GLN A 41 -1.09 0.98 4.66
CA GLN A 41 0.20 0.74 5.30
C GLN A 41 0.27 1.33 6.73
N LYS A 42 1.13 0.76 7.56
CA LYS A 42 1.35 1.16 8.96
C LYS A 42 2.42 2.25 9.14
N SER A 43 3.22 2.51 8.10
CA SER A 43 4.35 3.44 8.13
C SER A 43 3.98 4.83 7.60
N PRO A 44 4.57 5.92 8.13
CA PRO A 44 4.40 7.25 7.55
C PRO A 44 4.86 7.31 6.08
N ILE A 45 4.19 8.12 5.28
CA ILE A 45 4.59 8.36 3.89
C ILE A 45 5.52 9.57 3.86
N SER A 46 6.68 9.39 3.26
CA SER A 46 7.61 10.49 2.98
C SER A 46 7.92 10.57 1.49
N PHE A 47 8.02 11.79 0.97
CA PHE A 47 8.42 12.05 -0.40
C PHE A 47 9.62 12.98 -0.39
N ASN A 48 10.71 12.60 -1.09
CA ASN A 48 11.99 13.32 -1.06
C ASN A 48 12.47 13.66 0.36
N GLY A 49 12.33 12.71 1.30
CA GLY A 49 12.72 12.86 2.70
C GLY A 49 11.79 13.74 3.56
N HIS A 50 10.71 14.28 3.00
CA HIS A 50 9.74 15.09 3.73
C HIS A 50 8.51 14.26 4.06
N LEU A 51 8.06 14.29 5.32
CA LEU A 51 6.81 13.66 5.74
C LEU A 51 5.63 14.29 4.97
N THR A 52 4.94 13.50 4.17
CA THR A 52 3.82 13.96 3.34
C THR A 52 2.46 13.53 3.88
N GLY A 53 2.40 12.44 4.66
CA GLY A 53 1.14 11.99 5.23
C GLY A 53 1.28 10.86 6.26
N LEU A 54 0.26 10.75 7.09
CA LEU A 54 0.04 9.61 7.97
C LEU A 54 -1.12 8.80 7.37
N PRO A 55 -0.91 7.56 6.95
CA PRO A 55 -1.93 6.77 6.28
C PRO A 55 -2.97 6.23 7.26
N MET A 56 -4.17 5.93 6.75
CA MET A 56 -5.28 5.36 7.50
C MET A 56 -4.86 4.12 8.29
N GLY A 57 -4.07 3.24 7.69
CA GLY A 57 -3.57 2.01 8.31
C GLY A 57 -2.68 2.28 9.52
N GLN A 58 -1.90 3.37 9.51
CA GLN A 58 -1.15 3.79 10.68
C GLN A 58 -2.07 4.26 11.81
N HIS A 59 -3.14 5.00 11.49
CA HIS A 59 -4.14 5.39 12.49
C HIS A 59 -4.89 4.19 13.06
N LEU A 60 -5.32 3.26 12.21
CA LEU A 60 -5.99 2.03 12.63
C LEU A 60 -5.09 1.17 13.50
N HIS A 61 -3.83 0.96 13.09
CA HIS A 61 -2.86 0.19 13.88
C HIS A 61 -2.60 0.80 15.26
N ARG A 62 -2.59 2.14 15.40
CA ARG A 62 -2.43 2.79 16.72
C ARG A 62 -3.59 2.50 17.67
N VAL A 63 -4.80 2.30 17.15
CA VAL A 63 -6.00 2.06 17.96
C VAL A 63 -6.25 0.57 18.19
N LEU A 64 -6.09 -0.24 17.14
CA LEU A 64 -6.43 -1.67 17.13
C LEU A 64 -5.23 -2.58 17.43
N GLY A 65 -4.00 -2.06 17.36
CA GLY A 65 -2.79 -2.86 17.55
C GLY A 65 -2.70 -4.01 16.54
N ASP A 66 -2.38 -5.20 17.04
CA ASP A 66 -2.20 -6.42 16.24
C ASP A 66 -3.51 -6.97 15.64
N GLU A 67 -4.67 -6.47 16.08
CA GLU A 67 -5.96 -6.78 15.43
C GLU A 67 -6.10 -6.10 14.07
N TYR A 68 -5.27 -5.10 13.76
CA TYR A 68 -5.17 -4.50 12.43
C TYR A 68 -4.11 -5.21 11.57
N PHE A 69 -4.58 -5.85 10.50
CA PHE A 69 -3.75 -6.56 9.54
C PHE A 69 -3.69 -5.83 8.19
N ALA A 70 -2.49 -5.41 7.77
CA ALA A 70 -2.24 -4.75 6.50
C ALA A 70 -1.73 -5.75 5.46
N LEU A 71 -2.63 -6.18 4.55
CA LEU A 71 -2.31 -7.00 3.39
C LEU A 71 -2.08 -6.10 2.16
N GLY A 72 -0.82 -5.91 1.77
CA GLY A 72 -0.48 -5.19 0.55
C GLY A 72 -0.65 -6.08 -0.70
N LEU A 73 -0.88 -5.45 -1.85
CA LEU A 73 -0.92 -6.12 -3.15
C LEU A 73 0.15 -5.56 -4.08
N THR A 74 0.81 -6.41 -4.86
CA THR A 74 1.74 -5.97 -5.90
C THR A 74 1.78 -6.90 -7.11
N SER A 75 2.45 -6.46 -8.16
CA SER A 75 2.74 -7.25 -9.36
C SER A 75 4.13 -7.00 -9.92
N ILE A 76 4.68 -8.04 -10.56
CA ILE A 76 6.04 -8.01 -11.12
C ILE A 76 6.02 -7.42 -12.54
N THR A 77 5.09 -7.89 -13.37
CA THR A 77 4.99 -7.56 -14.81
C THR A 77 3.56 -7.18 -15.20
N GLY A 78 3.36 -6.76 -16.45
CA GLY A 78 2.05 -6.50 -17.01
C GLY A 78 1.76 -5.01 -17.09
N HIS A 79 0.56 -4.58 -16.73
CA HIS A 79 0.11 -3.20 -16.83
C HIS A 79 -0.56 -2.71 -15.55
N THR A 80 -0.61 -1.39 -15.41
CA THR A 80 -1.28 -0.69 -14.32
C THR A 80 -2.01 0.54 -14.84
N ALA A 81 -3.06 0.94 -14.12
CA ALA A 81 -3.78 2.17 -14.39
C ALA A 81 -3.00 3.32 -13.75
N ASP A 82 -2.30 4.11 -14.57
CA ASP A 82 -1.42 5.17 -14.08
C ASP A 82 -2.08 6.54 -14.23
N MET A 83 -1.95 7.37 -13.20
CA MET A 83 -2.57 8.69 -13.18
C MET A 83 -1.62 9.75 -13.76
N ARG A 84 -1.92 10.25 -14.96
CA ARG A 84 -1.16 11.33 -15.59
C ARG A 84 -1.86 12.67 -15.38
N ARG A 85 -1.17 13.66 -14.80
CA ARG A 85 -1.72 15.01 -14.61
C ARG A 85 -2.11 15.63 -15.97
N ASP A 86 -3.32 16.16 -16.04
CA ASP A 86 -3.85 16.84 -17.20
C ASP A 86 -4.88 17.88 -16.76
N GLU A 87 -4.47 19.15 -16.71
CA GLU A 87 -5.29 20.24 -16.19
C GLU A 87 -6.50 20.57 -17.08
N ASN A 88 -6.54 20.02 -18.30
CA ASN A 88 -7.65 20.23 -19.23
C ASN A 88 -8.78 19.21 -19.04
N THR A 89 -8.62 18.21 -18.17
CA THR A 89 -9.67 17.21 -17.89
C THR A 89 -10.48 17.59 -16.65
N ARG A 90 -11.70 17.04 -16.57
CA ARG A 90 -12.65 17.31 -15.47
C ARG A 90 -12.04 17.10 -14.08
N PHE A 91 -11.16 16.11 -13.92
CA PHE A 91 -10.58 15.73 -12.63
C PHE A 91 -9.11 16.17 -12.48
N GLY A 92 -8.54 16.86 -13.48
CA GLY A 92 -7.14 17.29 -13.46
C GLY A 92 -6.12 16.19 -13.76
N PHE A 93 -6.58 15.02 -14.22
CA PHE A 93 -5.75 13.89 -14.66
C PHE A 93 -6.45 13.03 -15.71
N THR A 94 -5.66 12.26 -16.48
CA THR A 94 -6.11 11.09 -17.25
C THR A 94 -5.66 9.80 -16.55
N ILE A 95 -6.29 8.69 -16.90
CA ILE A 95 -5.86 7.35 -16.51
C ILE A 95 -5.38 6.68 -17.79
N ASP A 96 -4.12 6.29 -17.80
CA ASP A 96 -3.50 5.64 -18.95
C ASP A 96 -3.24 4.17 -18.60
N ASN A 97 -3.43 3.27 -19.57
CA ASN A 97 -3.02 1.88 -19.45
C ASN A 97 -1.50 1.81 -19.69
N THR A 98 -0.74 1.67 -18.60
CA THR A 98 0.71 1.84 -18.61
C THR A 98 1.42 0.51 -18.35
N PRO A 99 2.38 0.10 -19.19
CA PRO A 99 3.18 -1.09 -18.93
C PRO A 99 4.01 -0.91 -17.65
N LEU A 100 4.15 -1.97 -16.87
CA LEU A 100 5.05 -1.99 -15.73
C LEU A 100 6.49 -2.17 -16.23
N GLU A 101 7.33 -1.20 -15.90
CA GLU A 101 8.79 -1.32 -16.05
C GLU A 101 9.34 -2.47 -15.20
N PRO A 102 10.54 -3.01 -15.48
CA PRO A 102 11.16 -4.02 -14.65
C PRO A 102 11.22 -3.63 -13.15
N PRO A 103 11.12 -4.58 -12.20
CA PRO A 103 11.22 -4.28 -10.78
C PRO A 103 12.51 -3.53 -10.42
N GLU A 104 12.39 -2.47 -9.61
CA GLU A 104 13.56 -1.72 -9.16
C GLU A 104 14.37 -2.54 -8.12
N PRO A 105 15.71 -2.50 -8.15
CA PRO A 105 16.51 -3.08 -7.09
C PRO A 105 16.13 -2.52 -5.71
N GLY A 106 16.00 -3.39 -4.71
CA GLY A 106 15.54 -3.03 -3.36
C GLY A 106 14.01 -3.02 -3.19
N SER A 107 13.25 -3.19 -4.28
CA SER A 107 11.79 -3.32 -4.21
C SER A 107 11.34 -4.71 -3.75
N ILE A 108 10.14 -4.78 -3.16
CA ILE A 108 9.54 -6.07 -2.81
C ILE A 108 9.21 -6.89 -4.07
N GLU A 109 8.93 -6.22 -5.19
CA GLU A 109 8.70 -6.84 -6.49
C GLU A 109 9.96 -7.51 -7.03
N ALA A 110 11.14 -6.90 -6.84
CA ALA A 110 12.41 -7.52 -7.18
C ALA A 110 12.67 -8.75 -6.31
N ALA A 111 12.35 -8.70 -5.02
CA ALA A 111 12.48 -9.86 -4.14
C ALA A 111 11.55 -11.02 -4.57
N PHE A 112 10.32 -10.74 -4.98
CA PHE A 112 9.42 -11.76 -5.54
C PHE A 112 9.92 -12.32 -6.87
N ALA A 113 10.48 -11.47 -7.74
CA ALA A 113 11.07 -11.88 -9.01
C ALA A 113 12.29 -12.79 -8.82
N ASP A 114 13.21 -12.42 -7.93
CA ASP A 114 14.42 -13.20 -7.61
C ASP A 114 14.08 -14.55 -6.98
N ALA A 115 12.99 -14.61 -6.20
CA ALA A 115 12.48 -15.83 -5.62
C ALA A 115 11.65 -16.68 -6.60
N GLU A 116 11.51 -16.26 -7.87
CA GLU A 116 10.66 -16.88 -8.90
C GLU A 116 9.25 -17.21 -8.38
N SER A 117 8.74 -16.34 -7.51
CA SER A 117 7.49 -16.58 -6.81
C SER A 117 6.33 -16.26 -7.74
N GLY A 118 5.54 -17.29 -8.07
CA GLY A 118 4.27 -17.15 -8.78
C GLY A 118 3.23 -16.37 -7.97
N LEU A 119 1.95 -16.66 -8.18
CA LEU A 119 0.89 -16.14 -7.30
C LEU A 119 1.15 -16.61 -5.87
N SER A 120 1.48 -15.67 -4.98
CA SER A 120 2.04 -16.01 -3.67
C SER A 120 1.79 -14.92 -2.63
N ILE A 121 1.83 -15.30 -1.36
CA ILE A 121 1.76 -14.38 -0.23
C ILE A 121 3.04 -14.51 0.58
N ALA A 122 3.72 -13.40 0.83
CA ALA A 122 4.83 -13.33 1.77
C ALA A 122 4.33 -12.87 3.15
N ASP A 123 4.61 -13.63 4.22
CA ASP A 123 4.38 -13.19 5.60
C ASP A 123 5.57 -12.34 6.07
N LEU A 124 5.36 -11.03 6.17
CA LEU A 124 6.40 -10.07 6.55
C LEU A 124 6.58 -9.96 8.06
N ARG A 125 5.66 -10.49 8.87
CA ARG A 125 5.83 -10.53 10.33
C ARG A 125 6.95 -11.50 10.70
N GLN A 126 7.02 -12.65 10.02
CA GLN A 126 8.10 -13.60 10.19
C GLN A 126 9.44 -12.99 9.76
N ALA A 127 9.49 -12.37 8.58
CA ALA A 127 10.70 -11.70 8.08
C ALA A 127 11.21 -10.61 9.05
N ARG A 128 10.30 -9.87 9.69
CA ARG A 128 10.63 -8.85 10.69
C ARG A 128 11.22 -9.46 11.97
N GLN A 129 10.70 -10.60 12.42
CA GLN A 129 11.25 -11.32 13.57
C GLN A 129 12.67 -11.83 13.28
N ASP A 130 12.89 -12.40 12.09
CA ASP A 130 14.19 -12.90 11.66
C ASP A 130 15.22 -11.78 11.54
N ALA A 131 14.84 -10.64 10.96
CA ALA A 131 15.69 -9.45 10.84
C ALA A 131 16.12 -8.88 12.20
N ARG A 132 15.21 -8.86 13.19
CA ARG A 132 15.53 -8.43 14.57
C ARG A 132 16.47 -9.41 15.28
N GLY A 133 16.39 -10.69 14.96
CA GLY A 133 17.23 -11.74 15.51
C GLY A 133 18.65 -11.80 14.93
N ASN A 134 18.92 -11.12 13.81
CA ASN A 134 20.19 -11.23 13.10
C ASN A 134 20.63 -9.90 12.47
N ALA A 135 21.49 -9.17 13.19
CA ALA A 135 22.04 -7.86 12.79
C ALA A 135 22.88 -7.87 11.49
N GLY A 136 23.12 -9.04 10.88
CA GLY A 136 23.83 -9.17 9.61
C GLY A 136 22.95 -9.38 8.37
N LEU A 137 21.63 -9.49 8.53
CA LEU A 137 20.71 -9.56 7.38
C LEU A 137 20.61 -8.20 6.69
N ALA A 138 20.63 -8.22 5.35
CA ALA A 138 20.40 -7.03 4.55
C ALA A 138 19.07 -6.37 4.96
N SER A 139 19.04 -5.03 4.97
CA SER A 139 17.80 -4.27 5.13
C SER A 139 16.76 -4.85 4.17
N GLY A 140 15.60 -5.27 4.70
CA GLY A 140 14.50 -5.77 3.87
C GLY A 140 14.07 -4.73 2.82
N PRO A 141 13.16 -5.09 1.89
CA PRO A 141 12.77 -4.20 0.80
C PRO A 141 12.35 -2.80 1.28
N ASP A 142 12.88 -1.78 0.62
CA ASP A 142 12.76 -0.38 1.03
C ASP A 142 11.83 0.44 0.13
N ARG A 143 11.19 -0.23 -0.83
CA ARG A 143 10.18 0.36 -1.71
C ARG A 143 9.19 -0.69 -2.22
N ILE A 144 8.02 -0.20 -2.58
CA ILE A 144 6.91 -0.97 -3.17
C ILE A 144 6.29 -0.15 -4.30
N ARG A 145 5.76 -0.81 -5.32
CA ARG A 145 5.05 -0.13 -6.40
C ARG A 145 3.82 0.64 -5.90
N ILE A 146 3.61 1.79 -6.53
CA ILE A 146 2.41 2.60 -6.46
C ILE A 146 2.05 3.04 -7.88
N GLN A 147 1.11 2.32 -8.50
CA GLN A 147 0.81 2.47 -9.93
C GLN A 147 2.09 2.29 -10.78
N GLY A 148 2.42 3.24 -11.67
CA GLY A 148 3.63 3.21 -12.49
C GLY A 148 4.92 3.60 -11.76
N ALA A 149 4.84 4.02 -10.49
CA ALA A 149 5.97 4.54 -9.72
C ALA A 149 6.29 3.67 -8.48
N TYR A 150 7.23 4.13 -7.66
CA TYR A 150 7.59 3.50 -6.39
C TYR A 150 7.40 4.45 -5.20
N MET A 151 6.91 3.87 -4.11
CA MET A 151 6.86 4.51 -2.81
C MET A 151 7.99 3.95 -1.96
N HIS A 152 8.90 4.82 -1.52
CA HIS A 152 9.95 4.47 -0.58
C HIS A 152 9.38 4.36 0.83
N THR A 153 9.42 3.16 1.39
CA THR A 153 8.89 2.83 2.71
C THR A 153 9.55 1.53 3.18
N PRO A 154 9.85 1.36 4.48
CA PRO A 154 10.31 0.07 4.99
C PRO A 154 9.19 -0.97 4.86
N VAL A 155 9.19 -1.76 3.79
CA VAL A 155 8.04 -2.61 3.41
C VAL A 155 7.71 -3.61 4.51
N ILE A 156 8.73 -4.20 5.12
CA ILE A 156 8.56 -5.16 6.22
C ILE A 156 7.94 -4.54 7.46
N GLU A 157 8.04 -3.22 7.65
CA GLU A 157 7.40 -2.52 8.77
C GLU A 157 6.01 -2.00 8.40
N ALA A 158 5.84 -1.61 7.13
CA ALA A 158 4.65 -1.01 6.56
C ALA A 158 3.48 -1.98 6.39
N PHE A 159 3.74 -3.27 6.16
CA PHE A 159 2.73 -4.30 5.92
C PHE A 159 2.98 -5.56 6.76
N ASP A 160 1.94 -6.35 6.98
CA ASP A 160 2.05 -7.65 7.65
C ASP A 160 2.23 -8.79 6.65
N ALA A 161 1.63 -8.66 5.47
CA ALA A 161 1.82 -9.59 4.36
C ALA A 161 1.65 -8.88 3.01
N LEU A 162 2.28 -9.43 1.98
CA LEU A 162 2.17 -8.96 0.60
C LEU A 162 1.70 -10.08 -0.31
N LEU A 163 0.61 -9.86 -1.05
CA LEU A 163 0.15 -10.71 -2.13
C LEU A 163 0.82 -10.26 -3.44
N ASN A 164 1.55 -11.16 -4.08
CA ASN A 164 2.13 -10.97 -5.39
C ASN A 164 1.26 -11.61 -6.48
N SER A 165 0.87 -10.82 -7.47
CA SER A 165 0.40 -11.33 -8.76
C SER A 165 1.54 -11.25 -9.79
N PRO A 166 2.01 -12.36 -10.38
CA PRO A 166 3.14 -12.31 -11.32
C PRO A 166 2.94 -11.34 -12.49
N THR A 167 1.70 -11.24 -12.96
CA THR A 167 1.31 -10.32 -14.03
C THR A 167 0.00 -9.62 -13.65
N SER A 168 -0.10 -8.33 -13.94
CA SER A 168 -1.33 -7.55 -13.80
C SER A 168 -1.85 -7.04 -15.15
N THR A 169 -3.15 -6.77 -15.21
CA THR A 169 -3.81 -6.08 -16.32
C THR A 169 -4.60 -4.90 -15.75
N VAL A 170 -4.88 -3.90 -16.57
CA VAL A 170 -5.85 -2.85 -16.22
C VAL A 170 -7.25 -3.45 -16.21
N ALA A 171 -8.05 -3.07 -15.21
CA ALA A 171 -9.46 -3.42 -15.20
C ALA A 171 -10.20 -2.50 -16.17
N ASP A 172 -10.63 -3.08 -17.29
CA ASP A 172 -11.49 -2.43 -18.28
C ASP A 172 -12.96 -2.82 -18.04
N ASP A 173 -13.91 -2.07 -18.60
CA ASP A 173 -15.35 -2.39 -18.60
C ASP A 173 -15.98 -2.64 -17.20
N LEU A 174 -15.51 -1.93 -16.17
CA LEU A 174 -16.19 -1.91 -14.88
C LEU A 174 -17.52 -1.14 -15.01
N GLU A 175 -18.61 -1.86 -15.26
CA GLU A 175 -19.96 -1.32 -15.06
C GLU A 175 -20.13 -1.04 -13.57
N ILE A 176 -20.13 0.25 -13.21
CA ILE A 176 -20.46 0.66 -11.85
C ILE A 176 -21.98 0.51 -11.72
N ALA A 177 -22.40 -0.59 -11.09
CA ALA A 177 -23.80 -0.86 -10.73
C ALA A 177 -24.34 0.13 -9.69
#